data_AF-A0AAW8U618-F1
#
_entry.id   AF-A0AAW8U618-F1
#
_cell.length_a   1.000
_cell.length_b   1.000
_cell.length_c   1.000
_cell.angle_alpha   90.00
_cell.angle_beta   90.00
_cell.angle_gamma   90.00
#
_symmetry.space_group_name_H-M   'P 1'
#
loop_
_entity.id
_entity.type
_entity.pdbx_description
1 polymer ?
#
loop_
_entity_poly.entity_id
_entity_poly.type
_entity_poly.pdbx_seq_one_letter_code
_entity_poly.pdbx_strand_id
1 'polypeptide(L)'
;MKEVTFEEARKHLAGLSDDELKERFWALSEEIMEPMLEMGREYTSPSIERSVLLRMGFSSTEATEIVNRVLAHELMGKGAGHIVYRIAKEKNIEVREAGVKLSEGEYWDDVLNIFKGGN
;
A
#
# COMPACT_ATOMS: atom_id res chain seq x y z
N MET A 1 -36.41 -11.73 -4.17
CA MET A 1 -35.62 -11.55 -5.41
C MET A 1 -36.39 -12.23 -6.52
N LYS A 2 -36.61 -11.56 -7.66
CA LYS A 2 -37.15 -12.22 -8.86
C LYS A 2 -36.08 -13.18 -9.37
N GLU A 3 -36.41 -14.45 -9.56
CA GLU A 3 -35.53 -15.39 -10.25
C GLU A 3 -35.48 -14.99 -11.72
N VAL A 4 -34.29 -14.59 -12.18
CA VAL A 4 -34.02 -14.29 -13.59
C VAL A 4 -33.40 -15.54 -14.20
N THR A 5 -34.01 -16.06 -15.26
CA THR A 5 -33.48 -17.22 -15.97
C THR A 5 -32.33 -16.82 -16.89
N PHE A 6 -31.44 -17.76 -17.22
CA PHE A 6 -30.34 -17.51 -18.17
C PHE A 6 -30.85 -16.98 -19.53
N GLU A 7 -31.93 -17.57 -20.06
CA GLU A 7 -32.53 -17.17 -21.33
C GLU A 7 -33.07 -15.73 -21.30
N GLU A 8 -33.51 -15.24 -20.13
CA GLU A 8 -33.90 -13.84 -19.96
C GLU A 8 -32.69 -12.92 -19.83
N ALA A 9 -31.66 -13.35 -19.07
CA ALA A 9 -30.46 -12.56 -18.82
C ALA A 9 -29.66 -12.30 -20.11
N ARG A 10 -29.52 -13.29 -21.01
CA ARG A 10 -28.67 -13.20 -22.21
C ARG A 10 -29.27 -12.41 -23.37
N LYS A 11 -30.55 -12.01 -23.33
CA LYS A 11 -31.24 -11.36 -24.46
C LYS A 11 -30.51 -10.14 -25.00
N HIS A 12 -29.91 -9.35 -24.12
CA HIS A 12 -29.15 -8.15 -24.47
C HIS A 12 -27.82 -8.42 -25.19
N LEU A 13 -27.40 -9.69 -25.28
CA LEU A 13 -26.13 -10.11 -25.90
C LEU A 13 -26.33 -10.85 -27.24
N ALA A 14 -27.57 -11.19 -27.59
CA ALA A 14 -27.86 -12.09 -28.73
C ALA A 14 -27.45 -11.53 -30.10
N GLY A 15 -27.25 -10.21 -30.20
CA GLY A 15 -26.83 -9.54 -31.44
C GLY A 15 -25.33 -9.29 -31.55
N LEU A 16 -24.53 -9.64 -30.54
CA LEU A 16 -23.09 -9.45 -30.56
C LEU A 16 -22.40 -10.63 -31.27
N SER A 17 -21.40 -10.32 -32.08
CA SER A 17 -20.43 -11.29 -32.55
C SER A 17 -19.54 -11.79 -31.40
N ASP A 18 -18.83 -12.90 -31.62
CA ASP A 18 -17.90 -13.45 -30.62
C ASP A 18 -16.80 -12.44 -30.23
N ASP A 19 -16.30 -11.66 -31.20
CA ASP A 19 -15.29 -10.63 -30.96
C ASP A 19 -15.85 -9.46 -30.13
N GLU A 20 -17.04 -8.96 -30.45
CA GLU A 20 -17.71 -7.90 -29.67
C GLU A 20 -18.06 -8.39 -28.25
N LEU A 21 -18.46 -9.66 -28.10
CA LEU A 21 -18.74 -10.25 -26.79
C LEU A 21 -17.47 -10.33 -25.94
N LYS A 22 -16.34 -10.71 -26.56
CA LYS A 22 -15.03 -10.76 -25.89
C LYS A 22 -14.53 -9.37 -25.52
N GLU A 23 -14.65 -8.39 -26.41
CA GLU A 23 -14.30 -7.00 -26.12
C GLU A 23 -15.12 -6.47 -24.95
N ARG A 24 -16.44 -6.68 -24.96
CA ARG A 24 -17.32 -6.29 -23.86
C ARG A 24 -16.94 -6.97 -22.54
N PHE A 25 -16.57 -8.25 -22.56
CA PHE A 25 -16.11 -8.97 -21.37
C PHE A 25 -14.87 -8.31 -20.76
N TRP A 26 -13.87 -7.97 -21.57
CA TRP A 26 -12.65 -7.34 -21.09
C TRP A 26 -12.87 -5.90 -20.62
N ALA A 27 -13.69 -5.12 -21.35
CA ALA A 27 -14.04 -3.75 -20.93
C ALA A 27 -14.72 -3.72 -19.56
N LEU A 28 -15.69 -4.62 -19.33
CA LEU A 28 -16.33 -4.75 -18.01
C LEU A 28 -15.37 -5.24 -16.94
N SER A 29 -14.45 -6.15 -17.29
CA SER A 29 -13.43 -6.63 -16.34
C SER A 29 -12.48 -5.50 -15.93
N GLU A 30 -12.10 -4.63 -16.86
CA GLU A 30 -11.29 -3.44 -16.59
C GLU A 30 -12.04 -2.44 -15.70
N GLU A 31 -13.30 -2.15 -16.01
CA GLU A 31 -14.16 -1.27 -15.19
C GLU A 31 -14.28 -1.76 -13.74
N ILE A 32 -14.41 -3.08 -13.54
CA ILE A 32 -14.46 -3.68 -12.21
C ILE A 32 -13.12 -3.55 -11.48
N MET A 33 -12.00 -3.64 -12.20
CA MET A 33 -10.65 -3.60 -11.60
C MET A 33 -10.16 -2.19 -11.30
N GLU A 34 -10.65 -1.18 -12.00
CA GLU A 34 -10.17 0.20 -11.88
C GLU A 34 -10.20 0.74 -10.43
N PRO A 35 -11.29 0.59 -9.65
CA PRO A 35 -11.32 1.03 -8.25
C PRO A 35 -10.30 0.28 -7.37
N MET A 36 -10.00 -0.98 -7.69
CA MET A 36 -9.02 -1.77 -6.94
C MET A 36 -7.59 -1.28 -7.22
N LEU A 37 -7.32 -0.86 -8.46
CA LEU A 37 -6.03 -0.27 -8.85
C LEU A 37 -5.84 1.10 -8.21
N GLU A 38 -6.89 1.93 -8.18
CA GLU A 38 -6.88 3.23 -7.49
C GLU A 38 -6.57 3.05 -5.99
N MET A 39 -7.24 2.12 -5.31
CA MET A 39 -6.92 1.77 -3.92
C MET A 39 -5.46 1.36 -3.74
N GLY A 40 -4.90 0.58 -4.67
CA GLY A 40 -3.49 0.17 -4.64
C GLY A 40 -2.50 1.31 -4.85
N ARG A 41 -2.92 2.43 -5.47
CA ARG A 41 -2.09 3.63 -5.66
C ARG A 41 -2.18 4.59 -4.48
N GLU A 42 -3.37 4.73 -3.89
CA GLU A 42 -3.62 5.71 -2.84
C GLU A 42 -3.26 5.22 -1.44
N TYR A 43 -3.39 3.92 -1.18
CA TYR A 43 -3.21 3.35 0.14
C TYR A 43 -1.96 2.49 0.25
N THR A 44 -1.44 2.41 1.47
CA THR A 44 -0.38 1.47 1.84
C THR A 44 -0.89 0.47 2.87
N SER A 45 -0.07 -0.54 3.18
CA SER A 45 -0.35 -1.54 4.20
C SER A 45 0.94 -1.92 4.94
N PRO A 46 0.84 -2.54 6.14
CA PRO A 46 2.02 -2.97 6.88
C PRO A 46 2.95 -3.89 6.09
N SER A 47 2.41 -4.75 5.21
CA SER A 47 3.24 -5.62 4.35
C SER A 47 3.95 -4.84 3.25
N ILE A 48 3.32 -3.82 2.66
CA ILE A 48 3.95 -2.92 1.68
C ILE A 48 5.12 -2.18 2.34
N GLU A 49 4.91 -1.58 3.52
CA GLU A 49 5.96 -0.85 4.22
C GLU A 49 7.13 -1.75 4.64
N ARG A 50 6.86 -2.98 5.11
CA ARG A 50 7.92 -3.97 5.35
C ARG A 50 8.69 -4.29 4.08
N SER A 51 8.01 -4.46 2.94
CA SER A 51 8.68 -4.73 1.66
C SER A 51 9.59 -3.59 1.19
N VAL A 52 9.26 -2.35 1.54
CA VAL A 52 10.12 -1.18 1.28
C VAL A 52 11.37 -1.28 2.15
N LEU A 53 11.23 -1.53 3.45
CA LEU A 53 12.36 -1.67 4.37
C LEU A 53 13.28 -2.85 4.02
N LEU A 54 12.72 -3.99 3.59
CA LEU A 54 13.52 -5.12 3.10
C LEU A 54 14.40 -4.71 1.90
N ARG A 55 13.86 -3.92 0.97
CA ARG A 55 14.62 -3.38 -0.17
C ARG A 55 15.65 -2.32 0.23
N MET A 56 15.48 -1.69 1.40
CA MET A 56 16.47 -0.78 2.00
C MET A 56 17.57 -1.53 2.77
N GLY A 57 17.53 -2.86 2.83
CA GLY A 57 18.57 -3.68 3.46
C GLY A 57 18.34 -4.04 4.93
N PHE A 58 17.11 -3.88 5.44
CA PHE A 58 16.74 -4.36 6.78
C PHE A 58 16.33 -5.83 6.75
N SER A 59 16.54 -6.53 7.87
CA SER A 59 15.98 -7.86 8.09
C SER A 59 14.46 -7.82 8.26
N SER A 60 13.80 -8.97 8.14
CA SER A 60 12.36 -9.09 8.38
C SER A 60 11.96 -8.70 9.81
N THR A 61 12.81 -8.99 10.79
CA THR A 61 12.57 -8.67 12.20
C THR A 61 12.64 -7.17 12.44
N GLU A 62 13.70 -6.50 11.95
CA GLU A 62 13.84 -5.04 12.04
C GLU A 62 12.72 -4.32 11.29
N ALA A 63 12.39 -4.76 10.08
CA ALA A 63 11.31 -4.18 9.30
C ALA A 63 9.96 -4.29 10.00
N THR A 64 9.70 -5.43 10.65
CA THR A 64 8.47 -5.64 11.44
C THR A 64 8.41 -4.69 12.61
N GLU A 65 9.51 -4.54 13.35
CA GLU A 65 9.57 -3.69 14.53
C GLU A 65 9.41 -2.20 14.18
N ILE A 66 10.07 -1.73 13.12
CA ILE A 66 9.90 -0.36 12.62
C ILE A 66 8.44 -0.12 12.24
N VAL A 67 7.82 -1.01 11.46
CA VAL A 67 6.43 -0.84 11.00
C VAL A 67 5.44 -0.87 12.17
N ASN A 68 5.64 -1.74 13.17
CA ASN A 68 4.81 -1.76 14.38
C ASN A 68 4.83 -0.41 15.11
N ARG A 69 6.01 0.21 15.19
CA ARG A 69 6.15 1.53 15.81
C ARG A 69 5.56 2.64 14.94
N VAL A 70 5.72 2.58 13.62
CA VAL A 70 5.05 3.52 12.69
C VAL A 70 3.52 3.45 12.86
N LEU A 71 2.96 2.25 13.00
CA LEU A 71 1.55 2.03 13.28
C LEU A 71 1.13 2.61 14.63
N ALA A 72 1.91 2.37 15.69
CA ALA A 72 1.62 2.86 17.04
C ALA A 72 1.60 4.40 17.12
N HIS A 73 2.34 5.07 16.25
CA HIS A 73 2.38 6.54 16.16
C HIS A 73 1.46 7.11 15.06
N GLU A 74 0.64 6.27 14.41
CA GLU A 74 -0.28 6.67 13.34
C GLU A 74 0.41 7.37 12.14
N LEU A 75 1.64 6.97 11.79
CA LEU A 75 2.46 7.60 10.73
C LEU A 75 2.54 6.80 9.42
N MET A 76 1.66 5.82 9.21
CA MET A 76 1.69 4.96 8.02
C MET A 76 1.60 5.73 6.70
N GLY A 77 0.79 6.80 6.64
CA GLY A 77 0.64 7.65 5.46
C GLY A 77 1.90 8.43 5.10
N LYS A 78 2.90 8.51 6.00
CA LYS A 78 4.20 9.12 5.70
C LYS A 78 5.20 8.15 5.09
N GLY A 79 4.96 6.84 5.21
CA GLY A 79 5.82 5.75 4.75
C GLY A 79 6.97 5.44 5.71
N ALA A 80 7.13 4.17 6.08
CA ALA A 80 8.16 3.71 7.02
C ALA A 80 9.58 3.91 6.46
N GLY A 81 9.77 3.63 5.16
CA GLY A 81 11.06 3.87 4.50
C GLY A 81 11.42 5.36 4.45
N HIS A 82 10.43 6.23 4.29
CA HIS A 82 10.63 7.68 4.31
C HIS A 82 10.98 8.17 5.73
N ILE A 83 10.36 7.63 6.77
CA ILE A 83 10.71 7.93 8.17
C ILE A 83 12.18 7.60 8.44
N VAL A 84 12.63 6.39 8.07
CA VAL A 84 14.04 5.98 8.21
C VAL A 84 14.95 6.95 7.47
N TYR A 85 14.62 7.29 6.22
CA TYR A 85 15.40 8.23 5.42
C TYR A 85 15.51 9.63 6.04
N ARG A 86 14.40 10.14 6.60
CA ARG A 86 14.38 11.47 7.22
C ARG A 86 15.22 11.53 8.49
N ILE A 87 15.19 10.49 9.31
CA ILE A 87 16.03 10.39 10.51
C ILE A 87 17.51 10.24 10.15
N ALA A 88 17.83 9.44 9.14
CA ALA A 88 19.20 9.33 8.64
C ALA A 88 19.77 10.70 8.24
N LYS A 89 18.98 11.51 7.53
CA LYS A 89 19.34 12.88 7.17
C LYS A 89 19.44 13.83 8.37
N GLU A 90 18.47 13.80 9.26
CA GLU A 90 18.43 14.71 10.43
C GLU A 90 19.62 14.48 11.36
N LYS A 91 19.98 13.22 11.59
CA LYS A 91 21.10 12.85 12.46
C LYS A 91 22.44 12.78 11.73
N ASN A 92 22.44 12.97 10.40
CA ASN A 92 23.61 12.82 9.54
C ASN A 92 24.31 11.45 9.74
N ILE A 93 23.52 10.38 9.69
CA ILE A 93 23.95 8.98 9.83
C ILE A 93 23.51 8.16 8.61
N GLU A 94 24.06 6.96 8.46
CA GLU A 94 23.68 6.04 7.40
C GLU A 94 22.25 5.54 7.57
N VAL A 95 21.58 5.25 6.45
CA VAL A 95 20.19 4.73 6.41
C VAL A 95 20.06 3.47 7.28
N ARG A 96 21.05 2.58 7.20
CA ARG A 96 21.08 1.35 7.98
C ARG A 96 21.10 1.63 9.48
N GLU A 97 21.95 2.55 9.93
CA GLU A 97 22.06 2.92 11.34
C GLU A 97 20.77 3.54 11.87
N ALA A 98 20.18 4.46 11.10
CA ALA A 98 18.90 5.09 11.46
C ALA A 98 17.79 4.05 11.66
N GLY A 99 17.69 3.06 10.77
CA GLY A 99 16.65 2.03 10.89
C GLY A 99 16.88 1.06 12.05
N VAL A 100 18.12 0.71 12.39
CA VAL A 100 18.41 -0.09 13.61
C VAL A 100 17.90 0.66 14.83
N LYS A 101 18.33 1.91 15.00
CA LYS A 101 17.97 2.74 16.14
C LYS A 101 16.46 2.96 16.24
N LEU A 102 15.78 3.18 15.12
CA LEU A 102 14.32 3.26 15.08
C LEU A 102 13.64 1.94 15.50
N SER A 103 14.19 0.78 15.10
CA SER A 103 13.67 -0.52 15.52
C SER A 103 13.86 -0.76 17.04
N GLU A 104 14.93 -0.23 17.62
CA GLU A 104 15.21 -0.32 19.06
C GLU A 104 14.38 0.68 19.88
N GLY A 105 13.69 1.62 19.21
CA GLY A 105 12.83 2.61 19.86
C GLY A 105 13.48 3.97 20.10
N GLU A 106 14.62 4.25 19.47
CA GLU A 106 15.26 5.56 19.50
C GLU A 106 14.69 6.51 18.43
N TYR A 107 14.92 7.82 18.62
CA TYR A 107 14.58 8.90 17.70
C TYR A 107 13.08 9.11 17.40
N TRP A 108 12.16 8.42 18.06
CA TRP A 108 10.72 8.62 17.84
C TRP A 108 10.23 10.02 18.22
N ASP A 109 10.83 10.66 19.23
CA ASP A 109 10.54 12.06 19.53
C ASP A 109 10.93 12.98 18.36
N ASP A 110 12.06 12.71 17.70
CA ASP A 110 12.47 13.45 16.51
C ASP A 110 11.53 13.17 15.34
N VAL A 111 11.12 11.90 15.13
CA VAL A 111 10.14 11.51 14.11
C VAL A 111 8.84 12.29 14.30
N LEU A 112 8.27 12.26 15.51
CA LEU A 112 7.05 12.99 15.84
C LEU A 112 7.20 14.49 15.62
N ASN A 113 8.38 15.04 15.91
CA ASN A 113 8.66 16.46 15.68
C ASN A 113 8.77 16.82 14.19
N ILE A 114 9.38 15.96 13.38
CA ILE A 114 9.55 16.16 11.93
C ILE A 114 8.22 16.04 11.20
N PHE A 115 7.37 15.11 11.63
CA PHE A 115 6.10 14.78 10.98
C PHE A 115 4.88 15.36 11.71
N LYS A 116 5.05 16.45 12.47
CA LYS A 116 3.95 17.16 13.17
C LYS A 116 2.80 17.42 12.20
N GLY A 117 1.66 16.77 12.44
CA GLY A 117 0.46 16.89 11.62
C GLY A 117 -0.36 15.60 11.45
N GLY A 118 0.16 14.44 11.85
CA GLY A 118 -0.52 13.17 11.57
C GLY A 118 -0.60 12.90 10.05
N ASN A 119 -1.26 11.81 9.64
CA ASN A 119 -1.35 11.42 8.23
C ASN A 119 -2.03 12.48 7.36
#